data_AF-A0A5D3KN96-F1
#
_entry.id   AF-A0A5D3KN96-F1
#
_cell.length_a   1.000
_cell.length_b   1.000
_cell.length_c   1.000
_cell.angle_alpha   90.00
_cell.angle_beta   90.00
_cell.angle_gamma   90.00
#
_symmetry.space_group_name_H-M   'P 1'
#
loop_
_entity.id
_entity.type
_entity.pdbx_description
1 polymer ?
#
loop_
_entity_poly.entity_id
_entity_poly.type
_entity_poly.pdbx_seq_one_letter_code
_entity_poly.pdbx_strand_id
1 'polypeptide(L)'
;MSNTPELVQQRFPDHQAIFALGCGAVLNVPVTDARQTLGSINLLHEAGWFDRQHAPIVRPFAALLALAWSAEIPEAIAGGAGSTSGGLPTDA
;
A
#
# COMPACT_ATOMS: atom_id res chain seq x y z
N MET A 1 3.48 -0.24 -12.90
CA MET A 1 4.09 0.92 -13.58
C MET A 1 3.39 1.18 -14.90
N SER A 2 3.01 2.42 -15.15
CA SER A 2 2.47 2.92 -16.42
C SER A 2 3.35 4.07 -16.89
N ASN A 3 4.08 3.90 -17.99
CA ASN A 3 5.06 4.89 -18.45
C ASN A 3 4.67 5.60 -19.74
N THR A 4 3.46 5.38 -20.23
CA THR A 4 2.88 6.08 -21.38
C THR A 4 1.47 6.58 -21.03
N PRO A 5 0.99 7.67 -21.65
CA PRO A 5 -0.36 8.18 -21.42
C PRO A 5 -1.46 7.13 -21.63
N GLU A 6 -1.31 6.26 -22.63
CA GLU A 6 -2.28 5.20 -22.91
C GLU A 6 -2.38 4.20 -21.76
N LEU A 7 -1.22 3.81 -21.19
CA LEU A 7 -1.17 2.93 -20.02
C LEU A 7 -1.70 3.63 -18.76
N VAL A 8 -1.59 4.96 -18.66
CA VAL A 8 -2.20 5.71 -17.57
C VAL A 8 -3.72 5.71 -17.74
N GLN A 9 -4.22 6.07 -18.92
CA GLN A 9 -5.65 6.08 -19.22
C GLN A 9 -6.33 4.73 -18.98
N GLN A 10 -5.66 3.62 -19.34
CA GLN A 10 -6.19 2.27 -19.14
C GLN A 10 -6.30 1.83 -17.68
N ARG A 11 -5.47 2.38 -16.79
CA ARG A 11 -5.28 1.86 -15.42
C ARG A 11 -5.73 2.81 -14.31
N PHE A 12 -5.88 4.09 -14.63
CA PHE A 12 -6.22 5.14 -13.69
C PHE A 12 -7.51 5.83 -14.15
N PRO A 13 -8.65 5.58 -13.47
CA PRO A 13 -9.92 6.20 -13.82
C PRO A 13 -9.87 7.74 -13.81
N ASP A 14 -9.03 8.31 -12.97
CA ASP A 14 -8.76 9.73 -12.80
C ASP A 14 -7.66 10.28 -13.75
N HIS A 15 -7.35 9.57 -14.84
CA HIS A 15 -6.33 9.97 -15.82
C HIS A 15 -6.48 11.42 -16.32
N GLN A 16 -7.69 11.94 -16.44
CA GLN A 16 -7.91 13.34 -16.83
C GLN A 16 -7.29 14.33 -15.83
N ALA A 17 -7.39 14.05 -14.53
CA ALA A 17 -6.76 14.85 -13.48
C ALA A 17 -5.24 14.69 -13.50
N ILE A 18 -4.74 13.47 -13.67
CA ILE A 18 -3.30 13.17 -13.82
C ILE A 18 -2.71 13.99 -14.98
N PHE A 19 -3.39 14.01 -16.13
CA PHE A 19 -2.94 14.76 -17.30
C PHE A 19 -3.05 16.28 -17.11
N ALA A 20 -4.07 16.77 -16.41
CA ALA A 20 -4.21 18.19 -16.09
C ALA A 20 -3.07 18.71 -15.19
N LEU A 21 -2.43 17.83 -14.40
CA LEU A 21 -1.24 18.14 -13.61
C LEU A 21 0.07 18.05 -14.42
N GLY A 22 0.01 17.79 -15.73
CA GLY A 22 1.17 17.61 -16.59
C GLY A 22 1.86 16.25 -16.45
N CYS A 23 1.24 15.30 -15.74
CA CYS A 23 1.80 13.97 -15.54
C CYS A 23 1.35 13.02 -16.66
N GLY A 24 2.23 12.12 -17.09
CA GLY A 24 1.96 11.09 -18.11
C GLY A 24 2.53 9.71 -17.77
N ALA A 25 3.15 9.57 -16.61
CA ALA A 25 3.67 8.33 -16.08
C ALA A 25 3.33 8.19 -14.58
N VAL A 26 3.08 6.94 -14.16
CA VAL A 26 2.77 6.59 -12.77
C VAL A 26 3.56 5.34 -12.35
N LEU A 27 4.32 5.47 -11.27
CA LEU A 27 4.90 4.36 -10.53
C LEU A 27 4.13 4.16 -9.23
N ASN A 28 3.25 3.16 -9.23
CA ASN A 28 2.51 2.73 -8.06
C ASN A 28 3.27 1.56 -7.39
N VAL A 29 3.63 1.74 -6.12
CA VAL A 29 4.34 0.76 -5.29
C VAL A 29 3.47 0.42 -4.08
N PRO A 30 3.09 -0.86 -3.89
CA PRO A 30 2.25 -1.24 -2.76
C PRO A 30 3.02 -1.11 -1.45
N VAL A 31 2.30 -0.67 -0.41
CA VAL A 31 2.77 -0.66 0.98
C VAL A 31 2.08 -1.83 1.68
N THR A 32 2.86 -2.81 2.12
CA THR A 32 2.35 -4.07 2.68
C THR A 32 3.00 -4.35 4.03
N ASP A 33 2.21 -4.76 5.03
CA ASP A 33 2.73 -5.41 6.23
C ASP A 33 2.68 -6.95 6.08
N ALA A 34 2.99 -7.69 7.15
CA ALA A 34 3.00 -9.15 7.13
C ALA A 34 1.61 -9.79 6.89
N ARG A 35 0.52 -9.04 7.02
CA ARG A 35 -0.85 -9.54 6.96
C ARG A 35 -1.60 -9.07 5.72
N GLN A 36 -1.35 -7.84 5.27
CA GLN A 36 -2.16 -7.19 4.23
C GLN A 36 -1.45 -6.03 3.52
N THR A 37 -2.05 -5.59 2.42
CA THR A 37 -1.74 -4.31 1.79
C THR A 37 -2.41 -3.18 2.57
N LEU A 38 -1.60 -2.28 3.11
CA LEU A 38 -2.05 -1.10 3.85
C LEU A 38 -2.44 0.04 2.91
N GLY A 39 -1.79 0.12 1.75
CA GLY A 39 -2.03 1.17 0.75
C GLY A 39 -1.00 1.15 -0.37
N SER A 40 -0.76 2.32 -0.97
CA SER A 40 0.24 2.46 -2.03
C SER A 40 0.94 3.82 -1.99
N ILE A 41 2.21 3.82 -2.39
CA ILE A 41 2.91 5.03 -2.81
C ILE A 41 2.64 5.22 -4.31
N ASN A 42 2.05 6.36 -4.69
CA ASN A 42 1.92 6.76 -6.09
C ASN A 42 2.91 7.89 -6.38
N LEU A 43 3.85 7.62 -7.28
CA LEU A 43 4.74 8.64 -7.83
C LEU A 43 4.27 8.98 -9.25
N LEU A 44 4.08 10.26 -9.51
CA LEU A 44 3.63 10.78 -10.79
C LEU A 44 4.74 11.62 -11.42
N HIS A 45 4.87 11.55 -12.74
CA HIS A 45 5.80 12.36 -13.51
C HIS A 45 5.32 12.47 -14.96
N GLU A 46 6.02 13.24 -15.79
CA GLU A 46 5.90 13.25 -17.25
C GLU A 46 6.04 11.85 -17.87
N ALA A 47 5.45 11.65 -19.05
CA ALA A 47 5.52 10.39 -19.79
C ALA A 47 6.97 9.98 -20.06
N GLY A 48 7.27 8.67 -20.00
CA GLY A 48 8.60 8.14 -20.26
C GLY A 48 9.54 8.14 -19.05
N TRP A 49 9.23 8.85 -17.97
CA TRP A 49 10.15 9.04 -16.84
C TRP A 49 10.54 7.76 -16.07
N PHE A 50 9.60 6.84 -15.86
CA PHE A 50 9.85 5.67 -15.02
C PHE A 50 10.32 4.46 -15.81
N ASP A 51 11.40 3.85 -15.36
CA ASP A 51 11.87 2.54 -15.83
C ASP A 51 11.84 1.47 -14.71
N ARG A 52 12.33 0.26 -15.04
CA ARG A 52 12.34 -0.87 -14.11
C ARG A 52 13.29 -0.68 -12.92
N GLN A 53 14.27 0.22 -13.00
CA GLN A 53 15.26 0.47 -11.94
C GLN A 53 14.69 1.35 -10.82
N HIS A 54 13.66 2.15 -11.11
CA HIS A 54 13.03 3.02 -10.13
C HIS A 54 12.25 2.25 -9.05
N ALA A 55 11.56 1.16 -9.40
CA ALA A 55 10.79 0.40 -8.42
C ALA A 55 11.65 -0.16 -7.26
N PRO A 56 12.84 -0.76 -7.51
CA PRO A 56 13.80 -1.12 -6.45
C PRO A 56 14.18 0.04 -5.52
N ILE A 57 14.31 1.26 -6.02
CA ILE A 57 14.67 2.45 -5.24
C ILE A 57 13.54 2.84 -4.28
N VAL A 58 12.28 2.71 -4.72
CA VAL A 58 11.10 3.11 -3.92
C VAL A 58 10.73 2.06 -2.87
N ARG A 59 11.02 0.77 -3.12
CA ARG A 59 10.63 -0.34 -2.22
C ARG A 59 11.05 -0.18 -0.75
N PRO A 60 12.29 0.25 -0.42
CA PRO A 60 12.66 0.51 0.97
C PRO A 60 11.77 1.53 1.67
N PHE A 61 11.34 2.59 0.97
CA PHE A 61 10.43 3.60 1.53
C PHE A 61 9.05 3.01 1.81
N ALA A 62 8.53 2.15 0.93
CA ALA A 62 7.28 1.44 1.18
C ALA A 62 7.38 0.53 2.42
N ALA A 63 8.51 -0.16 2.63
CA ALA A 63 8.73 -0.97 3.82
C ALA A 63 8.80 -0.12 5.10
N LEU A 64 9.48 1.03 5.07
CA LEU A 64 9.54 1.95 6.20
C LEU A 64 8.17 2.54 6.56
N LEU A 65 7.35 2.88 5.57
CA LEU A 65 5.98 3.32 5.81
C LEU A 65 5.14 2.22 6.45
N ALA A 66 5.27 0.97 6.00
CA ALA A 66 4.54 -0.16 6.60
C ALA A 66 4.94 -0.36 8.07
N LEU A 67 6.23 -0.22 8.39
CA LEU A 67 6.72 -0.28 9.78
C LEU A 67 6.17 0.86 10.63
N ALA A 68 6.26 2.10 10.16
CA ALA A 68 5.75 3.26 10.88
C ALA A 68 4.25 3.13 11.16
N TRP A 69 3.46 2.75 10.15
CA TRP A 69 2.03 2.50 10.29
C TRP A 69 1.72 1.43 11.35
N SER A 70 2.49 0.33 11.35
CA SER A 70 2.27 -0.78 12.28
C SER A 70 2.64 -0.43 13.73
N ALA A 71 3.54 0.53 13.94
CA ALA A 71 3.96 0.96 15.27
C ALA A 71 2.93 1.87 15.96
N GLU A 72 2.06 2.53 15.19
CA GLU A 72 1.08 3.49 15.71
C GLU A 72 -0.33 2.92 15.91
N ILE A 73 -0.59 1.65 15.57
CA ILE A 73 -1.86 0.98 15.86
C ILE A 73 -1.76 0.30 17.24
N PRO A 74 -2.54 0.73 18.26
CA PRO A 74 -2.64 -0.01 19.51
C PRO A 74 -3.16 -1.44 19.24
N GLU A 75 -2.57 -2.44 19.89
CA GLU A 75 -2.94 -3.88 19.76
C GLU A 75 -4.45 -4.18 19.88
N ALA A 76 -5.25 -3.24 20.40
CA ALA A 76 -6.69 -3.38 20.59
C ALA A 76 -7.50 -3.69 19.31
N ILE A 77 -6.98 -3.41 18.10
CA ILE A 77 -7.65 -3.79 16.84
C ILE A 77 -7.16 -5.17 16.33
N ALA A 78 -6.07 -5.70 16.88
CA ALA A 78 -5.46 -6.96 16.45
C ALA A 78 -6.06 -8.22 17.12
N GLY A 79 -6.91 -8.08 18.14
CA GLY A 79 -7.43 -9.18 18.96
C GLY A 79 -8.86 -9.60 18.65
N GLY A 80 -9.08 -10.30 17.53
CA GLY A 80 -10.29 -11.09 17.32
C GLY A 80 -10.19 -12.46 17.97
N ALA A 81 -11.16 -12.79 18.84
CA ALA A 81 -11.59 -14.15 19.23
C ALA A 81 -10.55 -15.09 19.87
N GLY A 82 -10.39 -14.96 21.18
CA GLY A 82 -9.95 -16.05 22.06
C GLY A 82 -10.94 -16.20 23.21
N SER A 83 -12.06 -16.89 22.98
CA SER A 83 -12.96 -17.26 24.08
C SER A 83 -12.29 -18.35 24.93
N THR A 84 -11.68 -17.96 26.05
CA THR A 84 -11.42 -18.91 27.13
C THR A 84 -12.75 -19.18 27.82
N SER A 85 -13.49 -20.19 27.38
CA SER A 85 -14.51 -20.82 28.23
C SER A 85 -13.76 -21.58 29.32
N GLY A 86 -13.50 -20.89 30.44
CA GLY A 86 -13.04 -21.52 31.68
C GLY A 86 -14.09 -22.54 32.12
N GLY A 87 -13.70 -23.82 32.16
CA GLY A 87 -14.48 -24.85 32.82
C GLY A 87 -14.58 -24.53 34.31
N LEU A 88 -15.81 -24.59 34.83
CA LEU A 88 -16.07 -24.59 36.27
C LEU A 88 -15.49 -25.87 36.89
N PRO A 89 -14.94 -25.82 38.11
CA PRO A 89 -14.58 -27.02 38.85
C PRO A 89 -15.85 -27.65 39.44
N THR A 90 -16.07 -28.94 39.18
CA THR A 90 -17.02 -29.76 39.93
C THR A 90 -16.23 -30.75 40.76
N ASP A 91 -15.92 -30.36 41.99
CA ASP A 91 -15.68 -31.25 43.12
C ASP A 91 -16.75 -30.95 44.17
N ALA A 92 -17.79 -31.78 44.23
CA ALA A 92 -18.66 -32.05 45.38
C ALA A 92 -19.65 -33.17 45.05
#